data_AF-A0A485PIR4-F1
#
_entry.id   AF-A0A485PIR4-F1
#
_cell.length_a   1.000
_cell.length_b   1.000
_cell.length_c   1.000
_cell.angle_alpha   90.00
_cell.angle_beta   90.00
_cell.angle_gamma   90.00
#
_symmetry.space_group_name_H-M   'P 1'
#
loop_
_entity.id
_entity.type
_entity.pdbx_description
1 polymer ?
#
loop_
_entity_poly.entity_id
_entity_poly.type
_entity_poly.pdbx_seq_one_letter_code
_entity_poly.pdbx_strand_id
1 'polypeptide(L)'
;MTECWDGERDIRKPCHLLHMMIWVSPKGNCLAILTYHDVGFNHKLCSNTFFNFEDTQATTKHFAVCDTDAPGQRVGAWQFRQEYQLPSMEQLAAMLPSMV
;
A
#
# COMPACT_ATOMS: atom_id res chain seq x y z
N MET A 1 -11.42 10.21 -20.94
CA MET A 1 -11.44 10.02 -19.47
C MET A 1 -11.33 8.53 -19.27
N THR A 2 -10.11 8.01 -19.35
CA THR A 2 -9.84 6.58 -19.26
C THR A 2 -9.72 6.31 -17.77
N GLU A 3 -10.60 5.46 -17.24
CA GLU A 3 -10.71 5.23 -15.80
C GLU A 3 -9.41 4.65 -15.24
N CYS A 4 -8.89 5.26 -14.17
CA CYS A 4 -7.85 4.64 -13.34
C CYS A 4 -8.45 3.35 -12.77
N TRP A 5 -7.72 2.24 -12.85
CA TRP A 5 -8.17 1.01 -12.19
C TRP A 5 -7.85 1.17 -10.69
N ASP A 6 -8.90 1.21 -9.86
CA ASP A 6 -8.79 1.17 -8.40
C ASP A 6 -9.06 -0.27 -7.94
N GLY A 7 -8.05 -0.89 -7.33
CA GLY A 7 -8.08 -2.31 -6.97
C GLY A 7 -7.41 -2.56 -5.63
N GLU A 8 -8.14 -3.21 -4.74
CA GLU A 8 -7.63 -3.70 -3.46
C GLU A 8 -7.12 -5.15 -3.61
N ARG A 9 -5.91 -5.45 -3.10
CA ARG A 9 -5.31 -6.78 -3.19
C ARG A 9 -4.67 -7.22 -1.86
N ASP A 10 -5.10 -8.36 -1.35
CA ASP A 10 -4.43 -9.05 -0.25
C ASP A 10 -3.34 -9.99 -0.77
N ILE A 11 -2.10 -9.79 -0.33
CA ILE A 11 -0.97 -10.68 -0.64
C ILE A 11 -0.70 -11.59 0.56
N ARG A 12 -1.00 -12.88 0.39
CA ARG A 12 -0.71 -13.91 1.40
C ARG A 12 0.76 -14.35 1.33
N LYS A 13 1.44 -14.33 2.47
CA LYS A 13 2.78 -14.90 2.69
C LYS A 13 2.72 -16.00 3.76
N PRO A 14 3.72 -16.88 3.84
CA PRO A 14 3.84 -17.80 4.97
C PRO A 14 3.80 -16.99 6.27
N CYS A 15 2.77 -17.23 7.08
CA CYS A 15 2.50 -16.61 8.38
C CYS A 15 2.03 -15.13 8.39
N HIS A 16 2.07 -14.38 7.28
CA HIS A 16 1.75 -12.95 7.27
C HIS A 16 0.82 -12.56 6.11
N LEU A 17 -0.18 -11.72 6.39
CA LEU A 17 -1.06 -11.12 5.37
C LEU A 17 -0.72 -9.65 5.24
N LEU A 18 -0.28 -9.26 4.05
CA LEU A 18 -0.03 -7.87 3.72
C LEU A 18 -1.17 -7.35 2.85
N HIS A 19 -1.63 -6.16 3.20
CA HIS A 19 -2.75 -5.51 2.55
C HIS A 19 -2.25 -4.40 1.64
N MET A 20 -2.74 -4.34 0.40
CA MET A 20 -2.28 -3.40 -0.60
C MET A 20 -3.45 -2.78 -1.34
N MET A 21 -3.39 -1.46 -1.53
CA MET A 21 -4.31 -0.70 -2.36
C MET A 21 -3.55 -0.18 -3.57
N ILE A 22 -4.02 -0.51 -4.77
CA ILE A 22 -3.35 -0.17 -6.02
C ILE A 22 -4.24 0.78 -6.81
N TRP A 23 -3.70 1.97 -7.07
CA TRP A 23 -4.26 2.97 -7.96
C TRP A 23 -3.46 2.98 -9.25
N VAL A 24 -3.99 2.34 -10.31
CA VAL A 24 -3.29 2.26 -11.59
C VAL A 24 -3.66 3.46 -12.46
N SER A 25 -2.64 4.23 -12.88
CA SER A 25 -2.84 5.25 -13.91
C SER A 25 -3.29 4.58 -15.22
N PRO A 26 -4.27 5.15 -15.94
CA PRO A 26 -4.83 4.57 -17.16
C PRO A 26 -3.84 4.41 -18.32
N LYS A 27 -2.61 4.93 -18.20
CA LYS A 27 -1.56 4.77 -19.22
C LYS A 27 -0.80 3.47 -18.96
N GLY A 28 -0.69 2.61 -19.98
CA GLY A 28 0.04 1.35 -19.88
C GLY A 28 1.53 1.54 -19.57
N ASN A 29 2.13 0.52 -18.93
CA ASN A 29 3.55 0.43 -18.51
C ASN A 29 4.12 1.67 -17.78
N CYS A 30 3.32 2.29 -16.91
CA CYS A 30 3.78 3.39 -16.05
C CYS A 30 4.62 2.88 -14.87
N LEU A 31 5.62 3.67 -14.48
CA LEU A 31 6.37 3.47 -13.23
C LEU A 31 5.43 3.55 -12.01
N ALA A 32 5.75 2.79 -10.96
CA ALA A 32 4.97 2.76 -9.73
C ALA A 32 5.63 3.60 -8.61
N ILE A 33 4.83 4.38 -7.89
CA ILE A 33 5.17 4.97 -6.60
C ILE A 33 4.65 4.02 -5.52
N LEU A 34 5.57 3.35 -4.82
CA LEU A 34 5.24 2.52 -3.66
C LEU A 34 5.34 3.37 -2.40
N THR A 35 4.30 3.34 -1.56
CA THR A 35 4.35 3.95 -0.23
C THR A 35 4.29 2.89 0.86
N TYR A 36 4.95 3.18 1.97
CA TYR A 36 4.88 2.43 3.21
C TYR A 36 4.79 3.43 4.35
N HIS A 37 3.79 3.28 5.20
CA HIS A 37 3.41 4.27 6.21
C HIS A 37 4.22 4.12 7.51
N ASP A 38 4.20 5.17 8.32
CA ASP A 38 4.81 5.17 9.66
C ASP A 38 3.91 4.46 10.70
N VAL A 39 4.50 4.14 11.85
CA VAL A 39 3.85 3.50 13.00
C VAL A 39 2.67 4.34 13.50
N GLY A 40 1.53 3.68 13.76
CA GLY A 40 0.31 4.34 14.25
C GLY A 40 -0.57 4.93 13.14
N PHE A 41 -0.14 4.82 11.88
CA PHE A 41 -0.92 5.23 10.72
C PHE A 41 -1.33 4.03 9.86
N ASN A 42 -2.01 4.32 8.75
CA ASN A 42 -2.20 3.45 7.60
C ASN A 42 -2.05 4.33 6.34
N HIS A 43 -2.17 3.76 5.14
CA HIS A 43 -2.06 4.55 3.91
C HIS A 43 -3.02 5.74 3.86
N LYS A 44 -4.27 5.58 4.35
CA LYS A 44 -5.26 6.68 4.33
C LYS A 44 -4.83 7.87 5.16
N LEU A 45 -4.21 7.63 6.31
CA LEU A 45 -3.77 8.69 7.20
C LEU A 45 -2.38 9.24 6.83
N CYS A 46 -1.55 8.44 6.16
CA CYS A 46 -0.15 8.80 5.86
C CYS A 46 0.02 9.43 4.47
N SER A 47 -0.53 8.81 3.42
CA SER A 47 -0.25 9.19 2.03
C SER A 47 -1.41 9.88 1.32
N ASN A 48 -2.66 9.64 1.75
CA ASN A 48 -3.84 10.12 1.03
C ASN A 48 -3.91 11.65 0.91
N THR A 49 -3.58 12.39 1.98
CA THR A 49 -3.52 13.86 1.92
C THR A 49 -2.46 14.34 0.93
N PHE A 50 -1.30 13.67 0.87
CA PHE A 50 -0.24 14.01 -0.06
C PHE A 50 -0.66 13.76 -1.51
N PHE A 51 -1.25 12.60 -1.83
CA PHE A 51 -1.64 12.28 -3.21
C PHE A 51 -2.87 13.03 -3.71
N ASN A 52 -3.75 13.48 -2.82
CA ASN A 52 -4.90 14.32 -3.18
C ASN A 52 -4.60 15.81 -3.23
N PHE A 53 -3.41 16.24 -2.83
CA PHE A 53 -3.01 17.64 -2.94
C PHE A 53 -2.91 18.06 -4.41
N GLU A 54 -3.40 19.26 -4.74
CA GLU A 54 -3.54 19.70 -6.14
C GLU A 54 -2.21 19.69 -6.90
N ASP A 55 -1.14 20.18 -6.26
CA ASP A 55 0.18 20.26 -6.89
C ASP A 55 0.81 18.89 -7.14
N THR A 56 0.54 17.90 -6.28
CA THR A 56 1.10 16.54 -6.43
C THR A 56 0.33 15.74 -7.48
N GLN A 57 -0.98 15.94 -7.60
CA GLN A 57 -1.82 15.28 -8.62
C GLN A 57 -1.32 15.52 -10.05
N ALA A 58 -0.78 16.72 -10.32
CA ALA A 58 -0.19 17.03 -11.63
C ALA A 58 0.96 16.08 -11.99
N THR A 59 1.71 15.62 -11.00
CA THR A 59 2.83 14.69 -11.17
C THR A 59 2.37 13.23 -11.06
N THR A 60 1.58 12.90 -10.04
CA THR A 60 1.23 11.52 -9.68
C THR A 60 0.32 10.84 -10.70
N LYS A 61 -0.46 11.61 -11.49
CA LYS A 61 -1.29 11.08 -12.59
C LYS A 61 -0.51 10.29 -13.65
N HIS A 62 0.81 10.46 -13.71
CA HIS A 62 1.70 9.78 -14.63
C HIS A 62 2.24 8.44 -14.10
N PHE A 63 1.98 8.11 -12.82
CA PHE A 63 2.47 6.93 -12.14
C PHE A 63 1.31 6.02 -11.72
N ALA A 64 1.57 4.72 -11.58
CA ALA A 64 0.75 3.90 -10.71
C ALA A 64 1.10 4.22 -9.25
N VAL A 65 0.14 4.30 -8.35
CA VAL A 65 0.39 4.45 -6.90
C VAL A 65 0.01 3.15 -6.22
N CYS A 66 0.92 2.61 -5.43
CA CYS A 66 0.75 1.38 -4.68
C CYS A 66 0.90 1.71 -3.20
N ASP A 67 -0.22 1.86 -2.52
CA ASP A 67 -0.26 2.15 -1.09
C ASP A 67 -0.29 0.83 -0.30
N THR A 68 0.67 0.64 0.58
CA THR A 68 0.80 -0.60 1.37
C THR A 68 0.43 -0.35 2.82
N ASP A 69 -0.45 -1.19 3.37
CA ASP A 69 -0.68 -1.26 4.81
C ASP A 69 0.12 -2.41 5.41
N ALA A 70 0.90 -2.09 6.45
CA ALA A 70 1.59 -3.08 7.25
C ALA A 70 0.57 -4.08 7.86
N PRO A 71 1.00 -5.32 8.17
CA PRO A 71 0.11 -6.33 8.73
C PRO A 71 -0.65 -5.81 9.96
N GLY A 72 -1.99 -5.91 9.90
CA GLY A 72 -2.86 -5.47 11.00
C GLY A 72 -3.16 -3.97 11.05
N GLN A 73 -2.60 -3.16 10.14
CA GLN A 73 -2.77 -1.70 10.17
C GLN A 73 -3.89 -1.17 9.24
N ARG A 74 -4.43 -2.01 8.34
CA ARG A 74 -5.61 -1.63 7.55
C ARG A 74 -6.82 -1.40 8.44
N VAL A 75 -7.73 -0.54 7.99
CA VAL A 75 -9.02 -0.34 8.66
C VAL A 75 -9.80 -1.65 8.69
N GLY A 76 -10.28 -2.05 9.87
CA GLY A 76 -11.02 -3.31 10.04
C GLY A 76 -10.15 -4.57 9.99
N ALA A 77 -8.83 -4.45 10.17
CA ALA A 77 -7.96 -5.61 10.33
C ALA A 77 -8.36 -6.46 11.54
N TRP A 78 -8.19 -7.78 11.41
CA TRP A 78 -8.37 -8.71 12.52
C TRP A 78 -7.28 -8.48 13.57
N GLN A 79 -7.66 -8.59 14.84
CA GLN A 79 -6.67 -8.59 15.92
C GLN A 79 -5.81 -9.85 15.85
N PHE A 80 -4.49 -9.67 16.01
CA PHE A 80 -3.58 -10.77 16.11
C PHE A 80 -3.81 -11.56 17.40
N ARG A 81 -3.56 -12.88 17.36
CA ARG A 81 -3.53 -13.70 18.58
C ARG A 81 -2.37 -13.26 19.47
N GLN A 82 -2.48 -13.47 20.78
CA GLN A 82 -1.47 -13.05 21.75
C GLN A 82 -0.08 -13.65 21.50
N GLU A 83 -0.02 -14.84 20.89
CA GLU A 83 1.21 -15.56 20.56
C GLU A 83 1.76 -15.21 19.17
N TYR A 84 1.11 -14.27 18.47
CA TYR A 84 1.54 -13.87 17.14
C TYR A 84 2.82 -13.04 17.24
N GLN A 85 3.88 -13.52 16.61
CA GLN A 85 5.12 -12.78 16.48
C GLN A 85 4.99 -11.78 15.34
N LEU A 86 5.02 -10.49 15.67
CA LEU A 86 5.06 -9.44 14.66
C LEU A 86 6.35 -9.55 13.83
N PRO A 87 6.29 -9.27 12.52
CA PRO A 87 7.46 -9.31 11.65
C PRO A 87 8.48 -8.24 12.05
N SER A 88 9.77 -8.59 11.96
CA SER A 88 10.86 -7.62 12.08
C SER A 88 10.87 -6.64 10.91
N MET A 89 11.63 -5.55 11.01
CA MET A 89 11.77 -4.59 9.91
C MET A 89 12.35 -5.23 8.64
N GLU A 90 13.33 -6.12 8.79
CA GLU A 90 13.91 -6.89 7.68
C GLU A 90 12.86 -7.81 7.03
N GLN A 91 12.00 -8.44 7.84
CA GLN A 91 10.92 -9.27 7.35
C GLN A 91 9.84 -8.44 6.64
N LEU A 92 9.52 -7.25 7.16
CA LEU A 92 8.62 -6.29 6.50
C LEU A 92 9.17 -5.87 5.13
N ALA A 93 10.44 -5.48 5.06
CA ALA A 93 11.11 -5.10 3.82
C ALA A 93 11.14 -6.26 2.80
N ALA A 94 11.40 -7.48 3.27
CA ALA A 94 11.43 -8.68 2.42
C ALA A 94 10.08 -9.03 1.79
N MET A 95 8.96 -8.46 2.28
CA MET A 95 7.64 -8.64 1.65
C MET A 95 7.45 -7.76 0.40
N LEU A 96 8.16 -6.62 0.30
CA LEU A 96 7.99 -5.62 -0.77
C LEU A 96 8.35 -6.10 -2.18
N PRO A 97 9.46 -6.84 -2.42
CA PRO A 97 9.85 -7.27 -3.78
C PRO A 97 8.81 -8.13 -4.49
N SER A 98 7.88 -8.72 -3.73
CA SER A 98 6.83 -9.59 -4.26
C SER A 98 5.50 -8.88 -4.56
N MET A 99 5.48 -7.56 -4.38
CA MET A 99 4.34 -6.69 -4.66
C MET A 99 4.35 -6.15 -6.09
N VAL A 100 5.50 -6.22 -6.77
CA VAL A 100 5.76 -5.71 -8.12
C VAL A 100 5.81 -6.84 -9.13
#